data_AF-A0A1H8GVS0-F1
#
_entry.id   AF-A0A1H8GVS0-F1
#
_cell.length_a   1.000
_cell.length_b   1.000
_cell.length_c   1.000
_cell.angle_alpha   90.00
_cell.angle_beta   90.00
_cell.angle_gamma   90.00
#
_symmetry.space_group_name_H-M   'P 1'
#
loop_
_entity.id
_entity.type
_entity.pdbx_description
1 polymer ?
#
loop_
_entity_poly.entity_id
_entity_poly.type
_entity_poly.pdbx_seq_one_letter_code
_entity_poly.pdbx_strand_id
1 'polypeptide(L)' 'MNTYDVIVNSEVVESIEQGGRSTMAMCYILMDRVYEWTHKAKSYVEVYNRRTGGLYRYV' A
#
# COMPACT_ATOMS: atom_id res chain seq x y z
N MET A 1 -5.33 -5.84 14.32
CA MET A 1 -5.65 -6.05 12.89
C MET A 1 -4.58 -5.33 12.07
N ASN A 2 -4.08 -5.92 10.99
CA ASN A 2 -3.02 -5.27 10.20
C ASN A 2 -3.64 -4.38 9.12
N THR A 3 -3.14 -3.16 8.98
CA THR A 3 -3.63 -2.17 8.01
C THR A 3 -2.43 -1.61 7.26
N TYR A 4 -2.59 -1.47 5.96
CA TYR A 4 -1.58 -0.94 5.06
C TYR A 4 -2.07 0.38 4.49
N ASP A 5 -1.29 1.44 4.64
CA ASP A 5 -1.60 2.73 4.02
C ASP A 5 -0.81 2.87 2.73
N VAL A 6 -1.51 3.20 1.65
CA VAL A 6 -0.91 3.60 0.37
C VAL A 6 -0.73 5.11 0.42
N ILE A 7 0.51 5.55 0.23
CA ILE A 7 0.94 6.93 0.34
C ILE A 7 1.45 7.39 -1.02
N VAL A 8 0.94 8.52 -1.51
CA VAL A 8 1.34 9.14 -2.77
C VAL A 8 1.56 10.63 -2.49
N ASN A 9 2.71 11.17 -2.92
CA ASN A 9 3.06 12.57 -2.68
C ASN A 9 2.95 12.99 -1.19
N SER A 10 3.36 12.10 -0.29
CA SER A 10 3.29 12.29 1.18
C SER A 10 1.87 12.33 1.78
N GLU A 11 0.84 11.98 1.01
CA GLU A 11 -0.55 11.88 1.50
C GLU A 11 -1.05 10.44 1.44
N VAL A 12 -1.80 10.02 2.46
CA VAL A 12 -2.46 8.71 2.46
C VAL A 12 -3.65 8.78 1.52
N VAL A 13 -3.58 8.05 0.40
CA VAL A 13 -4.65 8.00 -0.61
C VAL A 13 -5.61 6.83 -0.40
N GLU A 14 -5.14 5.77 0.27
CA GLU A 14 -5.95 4.57 0.53
C GLU A 14 -5.43 3.84 1.78
N SER A 15 -6.34 3.25 2.56
CA SER A 15 -6.01 2.38 3.70
C SER A 15 -6.68 1.03 3.52
N ILE A 16 -5.88 -0.04 3.50
CA ILE A 16 -6.32 -1.40 3.21
C ILE A 16 -6.16 -2.25 4.48
N GLU A 17 -7.29 -2.64 5.06
CA GLU A 17 -7.31 -3.56 6.19
C GLU A 17 -7.12 -5.01 5.71
N GLN A 18 -6.31 -5.79 6.43
CA GLN A 18 -6.09 -7.19 6.11
C GLN A 18 -7.38 -8.02 6.19
N GLY A 19 -8.28 -7.71 7.12
CA GLY A 19 -9.64 -8.29 7.18
C GLY A 19 -9.68 -9.83 7.16
N GLY A 20 -8.71 -10.50 7.79
CA GLY A 20 -8.61 -11.97 7.79
C GLY A 20 -8.03 -12.60 6.51
N ARG A 21 -7.65 -11.80 5.51
CA ARG A 21 -6.99 -12.27 4.28
C ARG A 21 -5.59 -12.78 4.58
N SER A 22 -5.11 -13.75 3.78
CA SER A 22 -3.74 -14.24 3.88
C SER A 22 -2.73 -13.16 3.47
N THR A 23 -1.48 -13.31 3.93
CA THR A 23 -0.38 -12.41 3.52
C THR A 23 -0.20 -12.37 2.00
N MET A 24 -0.34 -13.50 1.33
CA MET A 24 -0.24 -13.59 -0.13
C MET A 24 -1.34 -12.79 -0.83
N ALA A 25 -2.59 -12.90 -0.36
CA ALA A 25 -3.69 -12.10 -0.90
C ALA A 25 -3.44 -10.60 -0.70
N MET A 26 -2.87 -10.21 0.45
CA MET A 26 -2.48 -8.82 0.68
C MET A 26 -1.39 -8.35 -0.28
N CYS A 27 -0.39 -9.18 -0.58
CA CYS A 27 0.64 -8.83 -1.56
C CYS A 27 0.04 -8.52 -2.93
N TYR A 28 -0.90 -9.32 -3.43
CA TYR A 28 -1.55 -9.07 -4.71
C TYR A 28 -2.35 -7.76 -4.72
N ILE A 29 -3.14 -7.50 -3.67
CA ILE A 29 -3.91 -6.26 -3.54
C ILE A 29 -2.99 -5.04 -3.50
N LEU A 30 -1.91 -5.10 -2.73
CA LEU A 30 -0.97 -3.99 -2.61
C LEU A 30 -0.23 -3.72 -3.92
N MET A 31 0.17 -4.77 -4.66
CA MET A 31 0.81 -4.61 -5.96
C MET A 31 -0.15 -4.00 -6.99
N ASP A 32 -1.41 -4.41 -7.01
CA ASP A 32 -2.46 -3.81 -7.86
C ASP A 32 -2.62 -2.31 -7.58
N ARG A 33 -2.71 -1.93 -6.29
CA ARG A 33 -2.85 -0.52 -5.89
C ARG A 33 -1.61 0.31 -6.17
N VAL A 34 -0.42 -0.23 -5.92
CA VAL A 34 0.84 0.43 -6.29
C VAL A 34 0.88 0.68 -7.79
N TYR A 35 0.52 -0.31 -8.62
CA TYR A 35 0.49 -0.15 -10.08
C TYR A 35 -0.54 0.90 -10.53
N GLU A 36 -1.73 0.88 -9.96
CA GLU A 36 -2.78 1.86 -10.25
C GLU A 36 -2.33 3.30 -9.94
N TRP A 37 -1.74 3.51 -8.76
CA TRP A 37 -1.33 4.84 -8.30
C TRP A 37 -0.06 5.35 -8.97
N THR A 38 0.93 4.48 -9.22
CA THR A 38 2.12 4.84 -10.01
C THR A 38 1.70 5.30 -11.41
N HIS A 39 0.75 4.61 -12.05
CA HIS A 39 0.24 5.00 -13.37
C HIS A 39 -0.54 6.31 -13.35
N LYS A 40 -1.44 6.51 -12.36
CA LYS A 40 -2.28 7.72 -12.25
C LYS A 40 -1.49 8.97 -11.85
N ALA A 41 -0.65 8.87 -10.83
CA ALA A 41 0.06 10.02 -10.25
C ALA A 41 1.37 10.34 -10.97
N LYS A 42 1.92 9.39 -11.75
CA LYS A 42 3.27 9.47 -12.34
C LYS A 42 4.35 9.80 -11.30
N SER A 43 4.15 9.33 -10.07
CA SER A 43 5.08 9.50 -8.96
C SER A 43 5.30 8.18 -8.23
N TYR A 44 6.32 8.15 -7.38
CA TYR A 44 6.59 7.00 -6.53
C TYR A 44 5.46 6.78 -5.53
N VAL A 45 5.19 5.51 -5.23
CA VAL A 45 4.15 5.10 -4.27
C VAL A 45 4.83 4.45 -3.08
N GLU A 46 4.40 4.81 -1.89
CA GLU A 46 4.87 4.23 -0.64
C GLU A 46 3.77 3.41 0.02
N VAL A 47 4.13 2.30 0.65
CA VAL A 47 3.21 1.47 1.42
C VAL A 47 3.71 1.39 2.85
N TYR A 48 2.90 1.89 3.78
CA TYR A 48 3.18 1.85 5.21
C TYR A 48 2.39 0.73 5.89
N ASN A 49 3.06 -0.14 6.65
CA ASN A 49 2.40 -1.18 7.43
C ASN A 49 2.28 -0.73 8.90
N ARG A 50 1.06 -0.43 9.34
CA ARG A 50 0.80 0.10 10.70
C ARG A 50 1.19 -0.86 11.83
N ARG A 51 1.19 -2.17 11.58
CA ARG A 51 1.52 -3.17 12.60
C ARG A 51 3.02 -3.24 12.87
N THR A 52 3.83 -3.11 11.82
CA THR A 52 5.28 -3.31 11.89
C THR A 52 6.07 -2.01 11.86
N GLY A 53 5.45 -0.89 11.46
CA GLY A 53 6.13 0.38 11.21
C GLY A 53 6.96 0.37 9.92
N GLY A 54 6.88 -0.70 9.11
CA GLY A 54 7.64 -0.81 7.86
C GLY A 54 7.10 0.12 6.79
N LEU A 55 8.00 0.83 6.11
CA LEU A 55 7.71 1.67 4.95
C LEU A 55 8.42 1.10 3.72
N TYR A 56 7.65 0.83 2.67
CA TYR A 56 8.14 0.22 1.43
C TYR A 56 7.90 1.18 0.27
N ARG A 57 8.96 1.58 -0.44
CA ARG A 57 8.90 2.52 -1.56
C ARG A 57 8.96 1.77 -2.90
N TYR A 58 8.04 2.09 -3.79
CA TYR A 58 7.92 1.54 -5.14
C TYR A 58 8.00 2.68 -6.18
N VAL A 59 8.73 2.44 -7.27
CA VAL A 59 9.03 3.42 -8.34
C VAL A 59 8.26 3.07 -9.60
#